data_AF-A0A483TID4-F1
#
_entry.id   AF-A0A483TID4-F1
#
_cell.length_a   1.000
_cell.length_b   1.000
_cell.length_c   1.000
_cell.angle_alpha   90.00
_cell.angle_beta   90.00
_cell.angle_gamma   90.00
#
_symmetry.space_group_name_H-M   'P 1'
#
loop_
_entity.id
_entity.type
_entity.pdbx_description
1 polymer ?
#
loop_
_entity_poly.entity_id
_entity_poly.type
_entity_poly.pdbx_seq_one_letter_code
_entity_poly.pdbx_strand_id
1 'polypeptide(L)'
;LWKECLTLPDFDNISNTLIPMGTKEDPFWQGSGRTIFAEGAYLMREDDDRSYEKLVDTMLSIKIDKLRAYLQNTPAANLVEEKIEKTAISIRAVLTNYVKAIRYLQGIEKNGEPFTIRDWMRGVREDRPNGWLFISSNADTHASLKPVISMWLSIAIRGLLAMGENRNRRVWIFADELPTLHKLPDLVEILPEARKFGGCYVFGIQSYAQLEDIYGVKPAATLFDVMNTRAFFRSPSREIAEFAAGEIGEKEILKASEQYSYGADPVRDGVSTGKEKERETLVSYSDIQTLPDLSCYVTLPGPYPAVKLALKYKPRPKIAEGFIPRTLDARVDARLSALLEAREAEGSLARALFTPDAPASGPADTNSHAGEQPEPVSQPAPADMTVSPEPVKAPPTIKRPAAEPSVRTTEPSVLRVTTVPLIKPKAAAAAAAASTASSSGAPATAAGGTQQELAQQSAEQGQDMLPAGMNEDGVIEDMQAYDAWLADEQTQRDMQRREEVNINHSHRHDEQDDVEIGGNF
;
A
#
# COMPACT_ATOMS: atom_id res chain seq x y z
N LEU A 1 -0.75 -3.92 28.66
CA LEU A 1 -2.03 -3.18 28.56
C LEU A 1 -2.05 -2.01 29.54
N TRP A 2 -2.16 -2.25 30.85
CA TRP A 2 -2.27 -1.16 31.84
C TRP A 2 -1.06 -0.23 31.96
N LYS A 3 0.16 -0.67 31.61
CA LYS A 3 1.31 0.24 31.50
C LYS A 3 1.36 0.99 30.17
N GLU A 4 0.72 0.47 29.10
CA GLU A 4 0.70 1.09 27.76
C GLU A 4 -0.34 2.21 27.68
N CYS A 5 -1.56 1.93 28.13
CA CYS A 5 -2.59 2.93 28.33
C CYS A 5 -2.35 3.63 29.67
N LEU A 6 -2.46 4.95 29.78
CA LEU A 6 -2.45 5.63 31.09
C LEU A 6 -3.80 6.21 31.44
N THR A 7 -4.56 6.62 30.44
CA THR A 7 -5.84 7.29 30.56
C THR A 7 -6.95 6.47 29.91
N LEU A 8 -8.20 6.75 30.25
CA LEU A 8 -9.36 6.09 29.62
C LEU A 8 -9.37 6.24 28.07
N PRO A 9 -9.07 7.43 27.50
CA PRO A 9 -8.93 7.58 26.05
C PRO A 9 -7.89 6.64 25.42
N ASP A 10 -6.83 6.27 26.13
CA ASP A 10 -5.86 5.30 25.62
C ASP A 10 -6.47 3.89 25.50
N PHE A 11 -7.38 3.52 26.40
CA PHE A 11 -8.12 2.26 26.30
C PHE A 11 -9.17 2.30 25.19
N ASP A 12 -9.84 3.44 24.98
CA ASP A 12 -10.76 3.64 23.85
C ASP A 12 -10.03 3.51 22.51
N ASN A 13 -8.84 4.11 22.40
CA ASN A 13 -8.03 4.01 21.20
C ASN A 13 -7.58 2.57 20.91
N ILE A 14 -7.18 1.82 21.93
CA ILE A 14 -6.83 0.41 21.77
C ILE A 14 -8.06 -0.44 21.42
N SER A 15 -9.21 -0.18 22.04
CA SER A 15 -10.43 -0.94 21.80
C SER A 15 -10.91 -0.79 20.35
N ASN A 16 -10.71 0.40 19.75
CA ASN A 16 -11.00 0.67 18.35
C ASN A 16 -10.24 -0.26 17.37
N THR A 17 -9.01 -0.63 17.72
CA THR A 17 -8.17 -1.52 16.90
C THR A 17 -8.38 -3.00 17.25
N LEU A 18 -8.57 -3.30 18.53
CA LEU A 18 -8.81 -4.67 18.99
C LEU A 18 -10.14 -5.22 18.42
N ILE A 19 -11.18 -4.39 18.43
CA ILE A 19 -12.53 -4.70 17.96
C ILE A 19 -12.78 -3.84 16.71
N PRO A 20 -12.42 -4.28 15.50
CA PRO A 20 -12.63 -3.51 14.28
C PRO A 20 -14.13 -3.31 13.99
N MET A 21 -14.49 -2.15 13.42
CA MET A 21 -15.84 -1.90 12.93
C MET A 21 -15.96 -2.49 11.52
N GLY A 22 -16.94 -3.37 11.34
CA GLY A 22 -17.34 -3.86 10.02
C GLY A 22 -18.06 -2.77 9.21
N THR A 23 -18.03 -2.89 7.89
CA THR A 23 -18.76 -1.98 6.99
C THR A 23 -20.23 -2.34 6.82
N LYS A 24 -20.61 -3.58 7.15
CA LYS A 24 -21.96 -4.14 6.94
C LYS A 24 -22.72 -4.43 8.24
N GLU A 25 -22.01 -4.62 9.34
CA GLU A 25 -22.62 -4.93 10.64
C GLU A 25 -23.05 -3.64 11.35
N ASP A 26 -24.12 -3.70 12.14
CA ASP A 26 -24.63 -2.55 12.90
C ASP A 26 -23.55 -2.05 13.91
N PRO A 27 -23.08 -0.80 13.79
CA PRO A 27 -22.02 -0.23 14.63
C PRO A 27 -22.32 -0.27 16.12
N PHE A 28 -23.59 -0.38 16.51
CA PHE A 28 -24.01 -0.49 17.91
C PHE A 28 -23.32 -1.66 18.62
N TRP A 29 -23.18 -2.82 17.97
CA TRP A 29 -22.66 -4.02 18.63
C TRP A 29 -21.17 -3.93 18.91
N GLN A 30 -20.37 -3.54 17.92
CA GLN A 30 -18.92 -3.36 18.11
C GLN A 30 -18.64 -2.15 18.98
N GLY A 31 -19.40 -1.05 18.83
CA GLY A 31 -19.28 0.14 19.68
C GLY A 31 -19.53 -0.18 21.15
N SER A 32 -20.59 -0.93 21.44
CA SER A 32 -20.89 -1.37 22.81
C SER A 32 -19.80 -2.29 23.37
N GLY A 33 -19.29 -3.23 22.54
CA GLY A 33 -18.18 -4.10 22.92
C GLY A 33 -16.90 -3.31 23.25
N ARG A 34 -16.58 -2.27 22.47
CA ARG A 34 -15.46 -1.36 22.72
C ARG A 34 -15.60 -0.63 24.04
N THR A 35 -16.77 -0.07 24.34
CA THR A 35 -17.04 0.63 25.59
C THR A 35 -16.91 -0.30 26.79
N ILE A 36 -17.51 -1.50 26.74
CA ILE A 36 -17.39 -2.50 27.81
C ILE A 36 -15.92 -2.88 28.05
N PHE A 37 -15.18 -3.14 26.96
CA PHE A 37 -13.76 -3.48 27.05
C PHE A 37 -12.93 -2.34 27.66
N ALA A 38 -13.10 -1.11 27.17
CA ALA A 38 -12.31 0.03 27.59
C ALA A 38 -12.55 0.38 29.06
N GLU A 39 -13.82 0.51 29.46
CA GLU A 39 -14.22 0.82 30.84
C GLU A 39 -13.82 -0.29 31.81
N GLY A 40 -14.10 -1.55 31.48
CA GLY A 40 -13.76 -2.66 32.37
C GLY A 40 -12.25 -2.89 32.47
N ALA A 41 -11.48 -2.69 31.39
CA ALA A 41 -10.02 -2.75 31.45
C ALA A 41 -9.43 -1.56 32.22
N TYR A 42 -10.04 -0.37 32.11
CA TYR A 42 -9.66 0.82 32.87
C TYR A 42 -9.91 0.63 34.36
N LEU A 43 -11.11 0.17 34.77
CA LEU A 43 -11.43 -0.15 36.15
C LEU A 43 -10.47 -1.18 36.76
N MET A 44 -10.17 -2.24 36.01
CA MET A 44 -9.26 -3.31 36.44
C MET A 44 -7.82 -2.83 36.71
N ARG A 45 -7.48 -1.59 36.33
CA ARG A 45 -6.20 -0.99 36.71
C ARG A 45 -6.03 -0.90 38.22
N GLU A 46 -7.09 -0.57 38.94
CA GLU A 46 -7.07 -0.34 40.38
C GLU A 46 -7.17 -1.65 41.18
N ASP A 47 -7.37 -2.78 40.50
CA ASP A 47 -7.40 -4.10 41.11
C ASP A 47 -5.96 -4.57 41.45
N ASP A 48 -5.72 -4.95 42.70
CA ASP A 48 -4.43 -5.48 43.17
C ASP A 48 -4.03 -6.79 42.46
N ASP A 49 -5.02 -7.60 42.07
CA ASP A 49 -4.87 -8.90 41.40
C ASP A 49 -5.07 -8.81 39.87
N ARG A 50 -4.91 -7.62 39.29
CA ARG A 50 -5.08 -7.42 37.84
C ARG A 50 -4.19 -8.37 37.02
N SER A 51 -4.82 -9.04 36.06
CA SER A 51 -4.14 -9.93 35.13
C SER A 51 -4.95 -10.10 33.85
N TYR A 52 -4.30 -10.50 32.77
CA TYR A 52 -4.97 -10.85 31.52
C TYR A 52 -5.91 -12.04 31.69
N GLU A 53 -5.62 -12.96 32.62
CA GLU A 53 -6.53 -14.04 32.98
C GLU A 53 -7.82 -13.48 33.59
N LYS A 54 -7.69 -12.62 34.61
CA LYS A 54 -8.84 -11.94 35.23
C LYS A 54 -9.61 -11.10 34.23
N LEU A 55 -8.92 -10.37 33.34
CA LEU A 55 -9.57 -9.56 32.30
C LEU A 55 -10.43 -10.42 31.38
N VAL A 56 -9.88 -11.52 30.88
CA VAL A 56 -10.61 -12.41 29.98
C VAL A 56 -11.76 -13.10 30.72
N ASP A 57 -11.57 -13.55 31.97
CA ASP A 57 -12.62 -14.16 32.77
C ASP A 57 -13.77 -13.18 33.09
N THR A 58 -13.44 -11.94 33.49
CA THR A 58 -14.41 -10.87 33.77
C THR A 58 -15.17 -10.45 32.51
N MET A 59 -14.53 -10.40 31.35
CA MET A 59 -15.20 -9.97 30.13
C MET A 59 -16.07 -11.07 29.51
N LEU A 60 -15.62 -12.33 29.58
CA LEU A 60 -16.20 -13.41 28.78
C LEU A 60 -16.92 -14.49 29.61
N SER A 61 -16.42 -14.78 30.82
CA SER A 61 -16.85 -15.97 31.58
C SER A 61 -17.85 -15.66 32.70
N ILE A 62 -17.70 -14.53 33.40
CA ILE A 62 -18.56 -14.23 34.55
C ILE A 62 -20.02 -14.05 34.14
N LYS A 63 -20.92 -14.29 35.10
CA LYS A 63 -22.35 -14.04 34.92
C LYS A 63 -22.59 -12.55 34.66
N ILE A 64 -23.60 -12.24 33.86
CA ILE A 64 -23.92 -10.86 33.48
C ILE A 64 -24.21 -9.99 34.71
N ASP A 65 -24.83 -10.53 35.75
CA ASP A 65 -25.09 -9.82 37.02
C ASP A 65 -23.79 -9.34 37.68
N LYS A 66 -22.75 -10.19 37.66
CA LYS A 66 -21.44 -9.86 38.22
C LYS A 66 -20.71 -8.84 37.34
N LEU A 67 -20.82 -8.98 36.02
CA LEU A 67 -20.25 -7.99 35.09
C LEU A 67 -20.92 -6.63 35.28
N ARG A 68 -22.24 -6.60 35.43
CA ARG A 68 -23.01 -5.40 35.75
C ARG A 68 -22.57 -4.78 37.07
N ALA A 69 -22.40 -5.58 38.12
CA ALA A 69 -21.88 -5.09 39.40
C ALA A 69 -20.46 -4.51 39.26
N TYR A 70 -19.61 -5.14 38.45
CA TYR A 70 -18.25 -4.65 38.19
C TYR A 70 -18.25 -3.31 37.43
N LEU A 71 -19.20 -3.11 36.50
CA LEU A 71 -19.29 -1.91 35.66
C LEU A 71 -20.20 -0.81 36.22
N GLN A 72 -20.80 -0.98 37.41
CA GLN A 72 -21.94 -0.20 37.92
C GLN A 72 -21.75 1.34 37.92
N ASN A 73 -20.50 1.81 38.00
CA ASN A 73 -20.17 3.25 38.04
C ASN A 73 -19.56 3.77 36.73
N THR A 74 -19.77 3.05 35.63
CA THR A 74 -19.23 3.43 34.31
C THR A 74 -20.36 3.61 33.31
N PRO A 75 -20.13 4.36 32.22
CA PRO A 75 -21.05 4.43 31.08
C PRO A 75 -21.43 3.04 30.52
N ALA A 76 -20.56 2.04 30.67
CA ALA A 76 -20.80 0.67 30.23
C ALA A 76 -21.88 -0.06 31.04
N ALA A 77 -22.26 0.42 32.24
CA ALA A 77 -23.30 -0.19 33.08
C ALA A 77 -24.64 -0.31 32.32
N ASN A 78 -24.99 0.72 31.55
CA ASN A 78 -26.22 0.80 30.78
C ASN A 78 -26.31 -0.26 29.69
N LEU A 79 -25.17 -0.80 29.24
CA LEU A 79 -25.06 -1.83 28.19
C LEU A 79 -25.20 -3.25 28.72
N VAL A 80 -25.16 -3.42 30.05
CA VAL A 80 -25.26 -4.70 30.75
C VAL A 80 -26.38 -4.69 31.80
N GLU A 81 -27.36 -3.79 31.65
CA GLU A 81 -28.52 -3.75 32.52
C GLU A 81 -29.42 -4.99 32.37
N GLU A 82 -30.04 -5.39 33.47
CA GLU A 82 -30.97 -6.53 33.55
C GLU A 82 -32.17 -6.40 32.60
N LYS A 83 -32.65 -5.18 32.34
CA LYS A 83 -33.74 -4.94 31.38
C LYS A 83 -33.35 -5.27 29.94
N ILE A 84 -32.06 -5.29 29.62
CA ILE A 84 -31.53 -5.54 28.28
C ILE A 84 -30.62 -6.78 28.25
N GLU A 85 -30.87 -7.76 29.12
CA GLU A 85 -30.03 -8.94 29.29
C GLU A 85 -29.73 -9.67 27.97
N LYS A 86 -30.73 -9.84 27.09
CA LYS A 86 -30.54 -10.44 25.75
C LYS A 86 -29.56 -9.64 24.88
N THR A 87 -29.66 -8.32 24.90
CA THR A 87 -28.76 -7.42 24.18
C THR A 87 -27.35 -7.53 24.74
N ALA A 88 -27.20 -7.58 26.07
CA ALA A 88 -25.92 -7.73 26.75
C ALA A 88 -25.24 -9.07 26.40
N ILE A 89 -26.00 -10.16 26.30
CA ILE A 89 -25.51 -11.46 25.83
C ILE A 89 -24.98 -11.35 24.40
N SER A 90 -25.69 -10.68 23.50
CA SER A 90 -25.26 -10.45 22.11
C SER A 90 -23.99 -9.58 22.03
N ILE A 91 -23.90 -8.50 22.82
CA ILE A 91 -22.69 -7.66 22.89
C ILE A 91 -21.49 -8.49 23.38
N ARG A 92 -21.67 -9.32 24.40
CA ARG A 92 -20.62 -10.20 24.92
C ARG A 92 -20.18 -11.26 23.89
N ALA A 93 -21.10 -11.78 23.06
CA ALA A 93 -20.74 -12.69 21.98
C ALA A 93 -19.82 -12.00 20.95
N VAL A 94 -20.09 -10.73 20.61
CA VAL A 94 -19.20 -9.93 19.76
C VAL A 94 -17.84 -9.70 20.44
N LEU A 95 -17.85 -9.34 21.72
CA LEU A 95 -16.64 -9.13 22.51
C LEU A 95 -15.74 -10.38 22.55
N THR A 96 -16.35 -11.57 22.68
CA THR A 96 -15.67 -12.87 22.72
C THR A 96 -14.81 -13.12 21.49
N ASN A 97 -15.31 -12.78 20.30
CA ASN A 97 -14.60 -13.01 19.04
C ASN A 97 -13.23 -12.32 18.98
N TYR A 98 -13.10 -11.16 19.62
CA TYR A 98 -11.90 -10.33 19.56
C TYR A 98 -11.05 -10.43 20.83
N VAL A 99 -11.68 -10.39 22.01
CA VAL A 99 -10.99 -10.43 23.31
C VAL A 99 -10.38 -11.79 23.59
N LYS A 100 -10.87 -12.89 22.97
CA LYS A 100 -10.22 -14.20 23.11
C LYS A 100 -8.74 -14.19 22.71
N ALA A 101 -8.31 -13.30 21.81
CA ALA A 101 -6.89 -13.16 21.45
C ALA A 101 -6.02 -12.69 22.63
N ILE A 102 -6.60 -11.96 23.59
CA ILE A 102 -5.90 -11.51 24.80
C ILE A 102 -5.51 -12.70 25.70
N ARG A 103 -6.18 -13.86 25.59
CA ARG A 103 -5.82 -15.05 26.37
C ARG A 103 -4.37 -15.49 26.14
N TYR A 104 -3.83 -15.25 24.95
CA TYR A 104 -2.44 -15.59 24.64
C TYR A 104 -1.41 -14.72 25.39
N LEU A 105 -1.86 -13.62 26.00
CA LEU A 105 -1.06 -12.75 26.87
C LEU A 105 -1.09 -13.21 28.34
N GLN A 106 -1.81 -14.28 28.69
CA GLN A 106 -1.88 -14.74 30.08
C GLN A 106 -0.52 -15.11 30.65
N GLY A 107 -0.27 -14.69 31.90
CA GLY A 107 0.92 -15.01 32.66
C GLY A 107 2.17 -14.21 32.25
N ILE A 108 2.08 -13.28 31.29
CA ILE A 108 3.24 -12.43 30.94
C ILE A 108 3.61 -11.51 32.09
N GLU A 109 2.69 -11.24 33.01
CA GLU A 109 2.89 -10.44 34.21
C GLU A 109 3.92 -11.07 35.15
N LYS A 110 4.17 -12.39 35.02
CA LYS A 110 5.15 -13.13 35.82
C LYS A 110 6.55 -13.14 35.18
N ASN A 111 6.71 -12.64 33.96
CA ASN A 111 7.94 -12.75 33.18
C ASN A 111 8.98 -11.64 33.48
N GLY A 112 8.89 -10.97 34.63
CA GLY A 112 9.82 -9.95 35.08
C GLY A 112 9.35 -8.51 34.78
N GLU A 113 10.29 -7.63 34.44
CA GLU A 113 9.98 -6.22 34.20
C GLU A 113 9.08 -6.04 32.96
N PRO A 114 7.96 -5.32 33.09
CA PRO A 114 7.04 -5.12 31.99
C PRO A 114 7.64 -4.19 30.93
N PHE A 115 7.55 -4.64 29.67
CA PHE A 115 7.89 -3.84 28.50
C PHE A 115 6.69 -3.02 28.02
N THR A 116 6.93 -1.78 27.61
CA THR A 116 5.96 -0.92 26.94
C THR A 116 6.54 -0.34 25.66
N ILE A 117 5.81 -0.43 24.57
CA ILE A 117 6.12 0.20 23.29
C ILE A 117 6.18 1.73 23.49
N ARG A 118 5.26 2.30 24.25
CA ARG A 118 5.25 3.75 24.51
C ARG A 118 6.53 4.24 25.16
N ASP A 119 6.96 3.62 26.26
CA ASP A 119 8.14 4.11 26.99
C ASP A 119 9.43 3.73 26.24
N TRP A 120 9.43 2.60 25.51
CA TRP A 120 10.52 2.25 24.60
C TRP A 120 10.69 3.31 23.49
N MET A 121 9.60 3.75 22.85
CA MET A 121 9.63 4.79 21.82
C MET A 121 10.05 6.15 22.41
N ARG A 122 9.53 6.53 23.58
CA ARG A 122 9.96 7.77 24.26
C ARG A 122 11.42 7.73 24.74
N GLY A 123 11.94 6.55 25.03
CA GLY A 123 13.32 6.32 25.44
C GLY A 123 14.33 6.31 24.28
N VAL A 124 13.85 6.43 23.03
CA VAL A 124 14.69 6.56 21.84
C VAL A 124 15.58 7.78 21.98
N ARG A 125 16.89 7.58 21.89
CA ARG A 125 17.85 8.67 21.94
C ARG A 125 18.35 8.97 20.55
N GLU A 126 18.51 10.24 20.24
CA GLU A 126 18.85 10.69 18.89
C GLU A 126 20.37 10.64 18.62
N ASP A 127 21.17 10.50 19.68
CA ASP A 127 22.63 10.50 19.66
C ASP A 127 23.27 9.11 19.53
N ARG A 128 22.47 8.03 19.61
CA ARG A 128 22.97 6.65 19.62
C ARG A 128 22.08 5.70 18.81
N PRO A 129 22.62 4.55 18.35
CA PRO A 129 21.80 3.53 17.72
C PRO A 129 20.72 3.03 18.68
N ASN A 130 19.49 2.99 18.20
CA ASN A 130 18.34 2.46 18.93
C ASN A 130 18.06 1.01 18.53
N GLY A 131 17.32 0.30 19.38
CA GLY A 131 16.94 -1.09 19.12
C GLY A 131 15.90 -1.23 18.00
N TRP A 132 15.65 -2.48 17.62
CA TRP A 132 14.57 -2.86 16.71
C TRP A 132 13.45 -3.53 17.50
N LEU A 133 12.20 -3.19 17.19
CA LEU A 133 11.03 -3.88 17.71
C LEU A 133 10.54 -4.85 16.63
N PHE A 134 10.57 -6.14 16.93
CA PHE A 134 10.04 -7.18 16.04
C PHE A 134 8.70 -7.67 16.57
N ILE A 135 7.63 -7.41 15.84
CA ILE A 135 6.31 -7.99 16.09
C ILE A 135 6.15 -9.13 15.09
N SER A 136 6.26 -10.37 15.58
CA SER A 136 6.24 -11.57 14.73
C SER A 136 5.09 -12.50 15.12
N SER A 137 4.68 -13.34 14.17
CA SER A 137 3.70 -14.39 14.39
C SER A 137 4.00 -15.56 13.47
N ASN A 138 3.71 -16.77 13.92
CA ASN A 138 3.75 -17.94 13.05
C ASN A 138 2.46 -18.02 12.22
N ALA A 139 2.54 -18.52 10.99
CA ALA A 139 1.41 -18.66 10.07
C ALA A 139 0.21 -19.39 10.72
N ASP A 140 0.48 -20.46 11.47
CA ASP A 140 -0.54 -21.27 12.15
C ASP A 140 -1.31 -20.48 13.22
N THR A 141 -0.66 -19.50 13.85
CA THR A 141 -1.20 -18.71 14.97
C THR A 141 -1.67 -17.32 14.54
N HIS A 142 -1.35 -16.90 13.32
CA HIS A 142 -1.52 -15.53 12.86
C HIS A 142 -2.98 -15.06 12.97
N ALA A 143 -3.93 -15.89 12.51
CA ALA A 143 -5.36 -15.57 12.58
C ALA A 143 -5.84 -15.32 14.02
N SER A 144 -5.30 -16.06 14.99
CA SER A 144 -5.63 -15.94 16.41
C SER A 144 -4.97 -14.73 17.09
N LEU A 145 -3.77 -14.34 16.65
CA LEU A 145 -2.99 -13.24 17.22
C LEU A 145 -3.24 -11.90 16.52
N LYS A 146 -3.88 -11.92 15.35
CA LYS A 146 -4.23 -10.75 14.54
C LYS A 146 -4.74 -9.56 15.37
N PRO A 147 -5.72 -9.70 16.29
CA PRO A 147 -6.21 -8.56 17.07
C PRO A 147 -5.14 -7.92 17.97
N VAL A 148 -4.26 -8.74 18.57
CA VAL A 148 -3.20 -8.28 19.47
C VAL A 148 -2.06 -7.62 18.70
N ILE A 149 -1.68 -8.18 17.55
CA ILE A 149 -0.65 -7.62 16.68
C ILE A 149 -1.10 -6.26 16.15
N SER A 150 -2.35 -6.17 15.67
CA SER A 150 -2.94 -4.90 15.22
C SER A 150 -2.96 -3.87 16.34
N MET A 151 -3.32 -4.27 17.57
CA MET A 151 -3.28 -3.39 18.74
C MET A 151 -1.86 -2.86 19.00
N TRP A 152 -0.83 -3.70 19.03
CA TRP A 152 0.54 -3.25 19.26
C TRP A 152 1.06 -2.31 18.16
N LEU A 153 0.69 -2.58 16.91
CA LEU A 153 1.04 -1.69 15.81
C LEU A 153 0.35 -0.31 15.94
N SER A 154 -0.92 -0.28 16.34
CA SER A 154 -1.66 0.95 16.64
C SER A 154 -1.00 1.74 17.78
N ILE A 155 -0.56 1.07 18.86
CA ILE A 155 0.20 1.71 19.95
C ILE A 155 1.51 2.31 19.41
N ALA A 156 2.23 1.60 18.54
CA ALA A 156 3.47 2.12 17.95
C ALA A 156 3.22 3.34 17.06
N ILE A 157 2.18 3.32 16.22
CA ILE A 157 1.81 4.44 15.34
C ILE A 157 1.44 5.68 16.17
N ARG A 158 0.65 5.52 17.23
CA ARG A 158 0.32 6.64 18.15
C ARG A 158 1.51 7.07 18.99
N GLY A 159 2.36 6.12 19.38
CA GLY A 159 3.61 6.36 20.08
C GLY A 159 4.52 7.31 19.31
N LEU A 160 4.55 7.21 17.98
CA LEU A 160 5.29 8.13 17.11
C LEU A 160 4.89 9.60 17.32
N LEU A 161 3.58 9.88 17.35
CA LEU A 161 3.05 11.23 17.59
C LEU A 161 3.45 11.76 18.96
N ALA A 162 3.42 10.89 19.98
CA ALA A 162 3.74 11.23 21.35
C ALA A 162 5.22 11.54 21.60
N MET A 163 6.12 11.29 20.64
CA MET A 163 7.54 11.63 20.76
C MET A 163 7.87 13.07 20.31
N GLY A 164 6.88 13.85 19.87
CA GLY A 164 7.07 15.24 19.42
C GLY A 164 7.70 15.37 18.03
N GLU A 165 7.56 16.57 17.45
CA GLU A 165 8.02 16.85 16.08
C GLU A 165 9.54 16.84 15.99
N ASN A 166 10.08 16.07 15.04
CA ASN A 166 11.50 16.06 14.73
C ASN A 166 11.74 15.59 13.30
N ARG A 167 12.23 16.50 12.46
CA ARG A 167 12.54 16.23 11.05
C ARG A 167 13.80 15.39 10.81
N ASN A 168 14.67 15.25 11.81
CA ASN A 168 15.90 14.45 11.72
C ASN A 168 15.67 13.01 12.17
N ARG A 169 14.61 12.76 12.94
CA ARG A 169 14.23 11.41 13.38
C ARG A 169 13.76 10.56 12.18
N ARG A 170 14.09 9.28 12.20
CA ARG A 170 13.59 8.28 11.26
C ARG A 170 13.13 7.04 12.02
N VAL A 171 11.81 6.86 12.14
CA VAL A 171 11.21 5.65 12.69
C VAL A 171 10.62 4.86 11.54
N TRP A 172 11.25 3.73 11.22
CA TRP A 172 10.81 2.86 10.13
C TRP A 172 9.79 1.84 10.64
N ILE A 173 8.64 1.80 9.99
CA ILE A 173 7.59 0.81 10.21
C ILE A 173 7.48 -0.01 8.93
N PHE A 174 7.93 -1.26 9.02
CA PHE A 174 7.79 -2.25 7.95
C PHE A 174 6.58 -3.13 8.28
N ALA A 175 5.56 -3.10 7.43
CA ALA A 175 4.48 -4.09 7.45
C ALA A 175 4.54 -4.85 6.13
N ASP A 176 4.94 -6.12 6.18
CA ASP A 176 5.11 -6.99 5.02
C ASP A 176 3.79 -7.29 4.31
N GLU A 177 2.71 -7.47 5.08
CA GLU A 177 1.37 -7.71 4.55
C GLU A 177 0.33 -6.99 5.41
N LEU A 178 0.10 -5.72 5.11
CA LEU A 178 -0.86 -4.89 5.85
C LEU A 178 -2.30 -5.48 5.83
N PRO A 179 -2.81 -6.00 4.70
CA PRO A 179 -4.12 -6.66 4.66
C PRO A 179 -4.31 -7.88 5.57
N THR A 180 -3.25 -8.50 6.09
CA THR A 180 -3.42 -9.59 7.06
C THR A 180 -3.88 -9.10 8.43
N LEU A 181 -3.76 -7.80 8.72
CA LEU A 181 -4.12 -7.16 9.99
C LEU A 181 -5.59 -6.70 10.03
N HIS A 182 -6.10 -6.38 11.23
CA HIS A 182 -7.38 -5.68 11.33
C HIS A 182 -7.25 -4.29 10.74
N LYS A 183 -8.38 -3.70 10.34
CA LYS A 183 -8.43 -2.29 9.97
C LYS A 183 -7.80 -1.45 11.09
N LEU A 184 -6.76 -0.70 10.76
CA LEU A 184 -6.07 0.23 11.65
C LEU A 184 -6.59 1.65 11.36
N PRO A 185 -7.54 2.19 12.15
CA PRO A 185 -8.09 3.53 11.88
C PRO A 185 -6.99 4.59 11.91
N ASP A 186 -6.10 4.45 12.90
CA ASP A 186 -4.90 5.25 13.11
C ASP A 186 -4.05 5.42 11.86
N LEU A 187 -3.97 4.40 11.01
CA LEU A 187 -3.11 4.47 9.85
C LEU A 187 -3.61 5.47 8.81
N VAL A 188 -4.93 5.57 8.63
CA VAL A 188 -5.52 6.50 7.65
C VAL A 188 -5.40 7.95 8.15
N GLU A 189 -5.58 8.16 9.46
CA GLU A 189 -5.56 9.50 10.06
C GLU A 189 -4.13 10.01 10.31
N ILE A 190 -3.23 9.15 10.77
CA ILE A 190 -1.91 9.56 11.28
C ILE A 190 -0.85 9.59 10.17
N LEU A 191 -0.93 8.71 9.18
CA LEU A 191 0.10 8.60 8.14
C LEU A 191 0.36 9.91 7.35
N PRO A 192 -0.65 10.72 6.99
CA PRO A 192 -0.43 12.04 6.39
C PRO A 192 0.41 12.99 7.26
N GLU A 193 0.21 12.96 8.58
CA GLU A 193 0.90 13.83 9.52
C GLU A 193 2.24 13.25 10.02
N ALA A 194 2.42 11.94 9.94
CA ALA A 194 3.55 11.22 10.52
C ALA A 194 4.92 11.72 10.02
N ARG A 195 4.97 12.35 8.83
CA ARG A 195 6.19 12.92 8.25
C ARG A 195 6.87 13.96 9.16
N LYS A 196 6.11 14.81 9.87
CA LYS A 196 6.69 15.84 10.77
C LYS A 196 7.29 15.25 12.05
N PHE A 197 6.88 14.03 12.41
CA PHE A 197 7.38 13.26 13.55
C PHE A 197 8.52 12.29 13.19
N GLY A 198 8.90 12.22 11.90
CA GLY A 198 9.96 11.34 11.42
C GLY A 198 9.50 9.91 11.10
N GLY A 199 8.20 9.67 10.94
CA GLY A 199 7.67 8.36 10.53
C GLY A 199 8.00 8.02 9.08
N CYS A 200 8.47 6.80 8.85
CA CYS A 200 8.76 6.24 7.54
C CYS A 200 8.05 4.88 7.43
N TYR A 201 7.14 4.75 6.47
CA TYR A 201 6.30 3.56 6.35
C TYR A 201 6.62 2.81 5.06
N VAL A 202 6.75 1.49 5.17
CA VAL A 202 6.93 0.58 4.05
C VAL A 202 5.89 -0.51 4.18
N PHE A 203 4.94 -0.54 3.26
CA PHE A 203 3.88 -1.53 3.22
C PHE A 203 4.04 -2.45 2.02
N GLY A 204 3.98 -3.76 2.27
CA GLY A 204 3.72 -4.74 1.24
C GLY A 204 2.21 -4.98 1.14
N ILE A 205 1.72 -4.97 -0.10
CA ILE A 205 0.32 -5.22 -0.44
C ILE A 205 0.32 -6.14 -1.65
N GLN A 206 -0.35 -7.29 -1.55
CA GLN A 206 -0.47 -8.23 -2.68
C GLN A 206 -1.53 -7.78 -3.68
N SER A 207 -2.64 -7.22 -3.20
CA SER A 207 -3.75 -6.79 -4.03
C SER A 207 -4.39 -5.52 -3.48
N TYR A 208 -4.64 -4.55 -4.36
CA TYR A 208 -5.37 -3.33 -3.99
C TYR A 208 -6.81 -3.64 -3.53
N ALA A 209 -7.46 -4.65 -4.12
CA ALA A 209 -8.80 -5.09 -3.70
C ALA A 209 -8.84 -5.57 -2.24
N GLN A 210 -7.78 -6.23 -1.76
CA GLN A 210 -7.70 -6.64 -0.34
C GLN A 210 -7.61 -5.42 0.59
N LEU A 211 -6.97 -4.34 0.14
CA LEU A 211 -6.92 -3.09 0.89
C LEU A 211 -8.31 -2.45 0.95
N GLU A 212 -9.05 -2.44 -0.17
CA GLU A 212 -10.43 -1.94 -0.22
C GLU A 212 -11.39 -2.75 0.64
N ASP A 213 -11.25 -4.08 0.69
CA ASP A 213 -12.08 -4.94 1.54
C ASP A 213 -11.95 -4.60 3.04
N ILE A 214 -10.74 -4.23 3.47
CA ILE A 214 -10.45 -3.97 4.88
C ILE A 214 -10.75 -2.53 5.26
N TYR A 215 -10.30 -1.58 4.45
CA TYR A 215 -10.38 -0.15 4.76
C TYR A 215 -11.66 0.50 4.20
N GLY A 216 -12.23 -0.08 3.14
CA GLY A 216 -13.23 0.54 2.27
C GLY A 216 -12.56 1.28 1.10
N VAL A 217 -13.31 1.49 0.02
CA VAL A 217 -12.83 2.14 -1.22
C VAL A 217 -12.19 3.51 -0.94
N LYS A 218 -12.89 4.41 -0.23
CA LYS A 218 -12.37 5.77 0.03
C LYS A 218 -11.12 5.78 0.92
N PRO A 219 -11.12 5.13 2.11
CA PRO A 219 -9.93 5.16 2.97
C PRO A 219 -8.75 4.40 2.39
N ALA A 220 -8.97 3.34 1.59
CA ALA A 220 -7.92 2.64 0.87
C ALA A 220 -7.24 3.56 -0.16
N ALA A 221 -8.03 4.31 -0.94
CA ALA A 221 -7.50 5.29 -1.88
C ALA A 221 -6.70 6.38 -1.16
N THR A 222 -7.23 6.94 -0.06
CA THR A 222 -6.50 7.93 0.75
C THR A 222 -5.18 7.38 1.29
N LEU A 223 -5.16 6.14 1.77
CA LEU A 223 -3.95 5.50 2.26
C LEU A 223 -2.93 5.29 1.12
N PHE A 224 -3.41 4.90 -0.07
CA PHE A 224 -2.59 4.69 -1.25
C PHE A 224 -1.98 5.98 -1.81
N ASP A 225 -2.71 7.09 -1.74
CA ASP A 225 -2.24 8.41 -2.21
C ASP A 225 -1.06 8.96 -1.40
N VAL A 226 -1.00 8.69 -0.10
CA VAL A 226 0.10 9.17 0.75
C VAL A 226 1.40 8.38 0.48
N MET A 227 1.30 7.20 -0.12
CA MET A 227 2.44 6.36 -0.48
C MET A 227 3.06 6.81 -1.81
N ASN A 228 3.97 7.79 -1.73
CA ASN A 228 4.56 8.42 -2.92
C ASN A 228 5.62 7.59 -3.64
N THR A 229 6.38 6.75 -2.91
CA THR A 229 7.36 5.84 -3.52
C THR A 229 6.71 4.49 -3.70
N ARG A 230 6.61 4.03 -4.95
CA ARG A 230 5.89 2.79 -5.27
C ARG A 230 6.78 1.86 -6.04
N ALA A 231 6.70 0.57 -5.69
CA ALA A 231 7.40 -0.51 -6.37
C ALA A 231 6.38 -1.55 -6.82
N PHE A 232 6.16 -1.66 -8.13
CA PHE A 232 5.22 -2.58 -8.73
C PHE A 232 5.94 -3.86 -9.14
N PHE A 233 5.58 -4.98 -8.51
CA PHE A 233 6.09 -6.31 -8.82
C PHE A 233 5.15 -7.04 -9.80
N ARG A 234 5.54 -8.25 -10.22
CA ARG A 234 4.70 -9.09 -11.08
C ARG A 234 3.33 -9.30 -10.43
N SER A 235 2.26 -9.00 -11.17
CA SER A 235 0.89 -9.36 -10.80
C SER A 235 0.24 -10.16 -11.93
N PRO A 236 -0.28 -11.37 -11.66
CA PRO A 236 -0.93 -12.18 -12.68
C PRO A 236 -2.33 -11.66 -13.04
N SER A 237 -3.01 -10.96 -12.12
CA SER A 237 -4.36 -10.45 -12.35
C SER A 237 -4.34 -9.27 -13.32
N ARG A 238 -5.19 -9.32 -14.35
CA ARG A 238 -5.33 -8.25 -15.34
C ARG A 238 -5.71 -6.92 -14.69
N GLU A 239 -6.67 -6.94 -13.77
CA GLU A 239 -7.18 -5.73 -13.10
C GLU A 239 -6.08 -5.02 -12.31
N ILE A 240 -5.28 -5.79 -11.56
CA ILE A 240 -4.15 -5.24 -10.78
C ILE A 240 -3.03 -4.77 -11.72
N ALA A 241 -2.79 -5.46 -12.82
CA ALA A 241 -1.77 -5.08 -13.81
C ALA A 241 -2.17 -3.81 -14.57
N GLU A 242 -3.44 -3.65 -14.96
CA GLU A 242 -3.97 -2.43 -15.57
C GLU A 242 -3.91 -1.25 -14.58
N PHE A 243 -4.29 -1.48 -13.31
CA PHE A 243 -4.12 -0.50 -12.25
C PHE A 243 -2.64 -0.06 -12.11
N ALA A 244 -1.71 -1.01 -11.98
CA ALA A 244 -0.29 -0.71 -11.88
C ALA A 244 0.26 0.01 -13.12
N ALA A 245 -0.17 -0.34 -14.33
CA ALA A 245 0.21 0.34 -15.56
C ALA A 245 -0.28 1.80 -15.56
N GLY A 246 -1.52 2.05 -15.12
CA GLY A 246 -2.08 3.39 -14.96
C GLY A 246 -1.30 4.22 -13.93
N GLU A 247 -0.94 3.62 -12.79
CA GLU A 247 -0.17 4.29 -11.73
C GLU A 247 1.30 4.57 -12.10
N ILE A 248 1.91 3.77 -13.00
CA ILE A 248 3.24 4.06 -13.57
C ILE A 248 3.16 5.26 -14.51
N GLY A 249 2.07 5.39 -15.25
CA GLY A 249 1.76 6.53 -16.10
C GLY A 249 1.94 6.28 -17.59
N GLU A 250 1.79 7.35 -18.37
CA GLU A 250 1.71 7.33 -19.83
C GLU A 250 2.65 8.37 -20.43
N LYS A 251 3.04 8.15 -21.69
CA LYS A 251 3.84 9.07 -22.48
C LYS A 251 3.10 9.46 -23.74
N GLU A 252 3.28 10.70 -24.17
CA GLU A 252 2.86 11.14 -25.50
C GLU A 252 4.04 11.03 -26.46
N ILE A 253 3.86 10.28 -27.55
CA ILE A 253 4.87 10.12 -28.60
C ILE A 253 4.33 10.71 -29.90
N LEU A 254 5.18 11.45 -30.62
CA LEU A 254 4.93 11.82 -32.00
C LEU A 254 5.45 10.69 -32.90
N LYS A 255 4.56 9.81 -33.37
CA LYS A 255 4.90 8.76 -34.33
C LYS A 255 4.88 9.36 -35.74
N ALA A 256 5.98 9.20 -36.47
CA ALA A 256 5.99 9.51 -37.89
C ALA A 256 5.16 8.43 -38.60
N SER A 257 4.08 8.83 -39.27
CA SER A 257 3.25 7.94 -40.08
C SER A 257 3.61 8.15 -41.54
N GLU A 258 4.00 7.08 -42.21
CA GLU A 258 4.22 7.08 -43.66
C GLU A 258 3.10 6.27 -44.32
N GLN A 259 2.32 6.93 -45.15
CA GLN A 259 1.26 6.32 -45.94
C GLN A 259 1.75 6.16 -47.37
N TYR A 260 1.88 4.91 -47.80
CA TYR A 260 2.26 4.56 -49.17
C TYR A 260 0.99 4.42 -50.01
N SER A 261 0.80 5.34 -50.95
CA SER A 261 -0.26 5.24 -51.95
C SER A 261 0.31 4.59 -53.21
N TYR A 262 -0.09 3.33 -53.47
CA TYR A 262 0.30 2.62 -54.69
C TYR A 262 -0.75 2.85 -55.78
N GLY A 263 -0.33 3.46 -56.88
CA GLY A 263 -1.13 3.61 -58.08
C GLY A 263 -0.95 2.42 -59.02
N ALA A 264 -1.88 2.19 -59.95
CA ALA A 264 -1.70 1.18 -61.00
C ALA A 264 -0.57 1.53 -62.02
N ASP A 265 0.01 2.73 -61.92
CA ASP A 265 1.02 3.28 -62.81
C ASP A 265 2.27 3.64 -61.98
N PRO A 266 3.45 3.04 -62.27
CA PRO A 266 4.66 3.18 -61.44
C PRO A 266 5.22 4.62 -61.36
N VAL A 267 4.72 5.55 -62.18
CA VAL A 267 5.09 6.97 -62.16
C VAL A 267 4.27 7.77 -61.13
N ARG A 268 3.27 7.14 -60.48
CA ARG A 268 2.28 7.81 -59.62
C ARG A 268 2.24 7.24 -58.19
N ASP A 269 3.34 6.72 -57.68
CA ASP A 269 3.45 6.33 -56.28
C ASP A 269 3.78 7.55 -55.41
N GLY A 270 2.89 7.87 -54.48
CA GLY A 270 3.04 8.98 -53.54
C GLY A 270 3.32 8.48 -52.12
N VAL A 271 4.36 9.02 -51.48
CA VAL A 271 4.64 8.84 -50.05
C VAL A 271 4.14 10.08 -49.32
N SER A 272 3.16 9.90 -48.43
CA SER A 272 2.68 10.97 -47.55
C SER A 272 3.23 10.72 -46.15
N THR A 273 4.02 11.66 -45.63
CA THR A 273 4.54 11.61 -44.26
C THR A 273 3.75 12.54 -43.36
N GLY A 274 3.08 11.98 -42.35
CA GLY A 274 2.42 12.69 -41.27
C GLY A 274 3.17 12.53 -39.95
N LYS A 275 2.88 13.41 -38.99
CA LYS A 275 3.23 13.18 -37.58
C LYS A 275 1.93 13.01 -36.82
N GLU A 276 1.74 11.85 -36.24
CA GLU A 276 0.58 11.53 -35.41
C GLU A 276 0.99 11.57 -33.95
N LYS A 277 0.21 12.30 -33.14
CA LYS A 277 0.42 12.37 -31.69
C LYS A 277 -0.41 11.26 -31.04
N GLU A 278 0.26 10.29 -30.45
CA GLU A 278 -0.37 9.14 -29.79
C GLU A 278 0.02 9.10 -28.30
N ARG A 279 -0.94 8.79 -27.44
CA ARG A 279 -0.72 8.60 -26.00
C ARG A 279 -0.64 7.11 -25.72
N GLU A 280 0.48 6.67 -25.14
CA GLU A 280 0.78 5.26 -24.90
C GLU A 280 1.23 5.06 -23.46
N THR A 281 0.80 3.97 -22.81
CA THR A 281 1.27 3.59 -21.47
C THR A 281 2.79 3.39 -21.47
N LEU A 282 3.48 3.83 -20.41
CA LEU A 282 4.93 3.62 -20.28
C LEU A 282 5.29 2.14 -20.23
N VAL A 283 4.41 1.35 -19.60
CA VAL A 283 4.53 -0.09 -19.41
C VAL A 283 3.17 -0.70 -19.70
N SER A 284 3.12 -1.74 -20.53
CA SER A 284 1.86 -2.42 -20.79
C SER A 284 1.46 -3.31 -19.60
N TYR A 285 0.16 -3.59 -19.43
CA TYR A 285 -0.30 -4.55 -18.43
C TYR A 285 0.35 -5.94 -18.62
N SER A 286 0.66 -6.31 -19.87
CA SER A 286 1.32 -7.58 -20.22
C SER A 286 2.78 -7.62 -19.74
N ASP A 287 3.50 -6.49 -19.78
CA ASP A 287 4.86 -6.40 -19.25
C ASP A 287 4.89 -6.60 -17.73
N ILE A 288 3.85 -6.14 -17.02
CA ILE A 288 3.70 -6.33 -15.58
C ILE A 288 3.38 -7.80 -15.26
N GLN A 289 2.51 -8.45 -16.04
CA GLN A 289 2.17 -9.86 -15.87
C GLN A 289 3.36 -10.81 -16.13
N THR A 290 4.22 -10.45 -17.08
CA THR A 290 5.36 -11.27 -17.51
C THR A 290 6.67 -10.92 -16.81
N LEU A 291 6.64 -9.99 -15.85
CA LEU A 291 7.81 -9.52 -15.13
C LEU A 291 8.52 -10.67 -14.40
N PRO A 292 9.84 -10.86 -14.55
CA PRO A 292 10.54 -11.95 -13.88
C PRO A 292 10.61 -11.72 -12.37
N ASP A 293 10.76 -12.81 -11.61
CA ASP A 293 10.96 -12.74 -10.17
C ASP A 293 12.18 -11.85 -9.84
N LEU A 294 12.12 -11.16 -8.69
CA LEU A 294 13.13 -10.17 -8.29
C LEU A 294 13.28 -9.00 -9.27
N SER A 295 12.25 -8.65 -10.04
CA SER A 295 12.20 -7.40 -10.81
C SER A 295 10.95 -6.60 -10.44
N CYS A 296 11.07 -5.27 -10.48
CA CYS A 296 9.95 -4.36 -10.24
C CYS A 296 10.07 -3.08 -11.07
N TYR A 297 8.96 -2.37 -11.25
CA TYR A 297 8.96 -0.99 -11.72
C TYR A 297 8.88 -0.06 -10.51
N VAL A 298 9.79 0.90 -10.41
CA VAL A 298 9.86 1.85 -9.30
C VAL A 298 9.50 3.24 -9.79
N THR A 299 8.59 3.89 -9.07
CA THR A 299 8.28 5.32 -9.22
C THR A 299 8.70 6.05 -7.94
N LEU A 300 9.40 7.18 -8.13
CA LEU A 300 9.88 8.03 -7.04
C LEU A 300 9.09 9.35 -7.03
N PRO A 301 8.92 10.00 -5.86
CA PRO A 301 8.30 11.31 -5.77
C PRO A 301 9.12 12.36 -6.52
N GLY A 302 8.46 13.18 -7.34
CA GLY A 302 9.07 14.28 -8.08
C GLY A 302 9.25 13.97 -9.57
N PRO A 303 10.04 14.79 -10.30
CA PRO A 303 10.21 14.67 -11.75
C PRO A 303 11.22 13.58 -12.12
N TYR A 304 11.04 12.37 -11.59
CA TYR A 304 11.91 11.22 -11.86
C TYR A 304 11.21 10.23 -12.79
N PRO A 305 11.94 9.62 -13.74
CA PRO A 305 11.35 8.60 -14.61
C PRO A 305 11.03 7.33 -13.84
N ALA A 306 10.01 6.59 -14.29
CA ALA A 306 9.78 5.23 -13.86
C ALA A 306 10.92 4.33 -14.36
N VAL A 307 11.50 3.50 -13.47
CA VAL A 307 12.65 2.63 -13.80
C VAL A 307 12.30 1.17 -13.53
N LYS A 308 12.65 0.30 -14.48
CA LYS A 308 12.66 -1.15 -14.26
C LYS A 308 13.91 -1.53 -13.48
N LEU A 309 13.73 -1.98 -12.24
CA LEU A 309 14.79 -2.37 -11.33
C LEU A 309 14.88 -3.90 -11.20
N ALA A 310 16.08 -4.43 -11.38
CA ALA A 310 16.40 -5.83 -11.06
C ALA A 310 17.02 -5.92 -9.66
N LEU A 311 16.38 -6.65 -8.76
CA LEU A 311 16.80 -6.86 -7.38
C LEU A 311 17.75 -8.07 -7.30
N LYS A 312 18.80 -7.94 -6.49
CA LYS A 312 19.72 -9.04 -6.19
C LYS A 312 19.41 -9.62 -4.81
N TYR A 313 19.02 -10.89 -4.77
CA TYR A 313 18.87 -11.62 -3.51
C TYR A 313 20.21 -11.64 -2.76
N LYS A 314 20.19 -11.22 -1.49
CA LYS A 314 21.35 -11.25 -0.59
C LYS A 314 21.05 -12.17 0.58
N PRO A 315 21.69 -13.36 0.68
CA PRO A 315 21.51 -14.23 1.83
C PRO A 315 22.02 -13.54 3.11
N ARG A 316 21.31 -13.74 4.22
CA ARG A 316 21.67 -13.19 5.53
C ARG A 316 21.97 -14.33 6.51
N PRO A 317 23.01 -14.22 7.37
CA PRO A 317 23.29 -15.23 8.37
C PRO A 317 22.16 -15.27 9.42
N LYS A 318 21.79 -16.47 9.86
CA LYS A 318 20.81 -16.65 10.93
C LYS A 318 21.47 -16.33 12.28
N ILE A 319 21.07 -15.20 12.88
CA ILE A 319 21.60 -14.72 14.16
C ILE A 319 20.76 -15.14 15.38
N ALA A 320 19.50 -15.52 15.15
CA ALA A 320 18.55 -15.89 16.19
C ALA A 320 17.59 -16.97 15.67
N GLU A 321 16.95 -17.69 16.60
CA GLU A 321 15.84 -18.57 16.26
C GLU A 321 14.63 -17.73 15.82
N GLY A 322 13.89 -18.22 14.81
CA GLY A 322 12.75 -17.48 14.27
C GLY A 322 11.55 -17.48 15.21
N PHE A 323 11.42 -18.48 16.07
CA PHE A 323 10.32 -18.61 17.01
C PHE A 323 10.75 -19.44 18.22
N ILE A 324 10.53 -18.93 19.42
CA ILE A 324 10.77 -19.63 20.68
C ILE A 324 9.39 -19.84 21.33
N PRO A 325 8.90 -21.09 21.42
CA PRO A 325 7.57 -21.35 21.97
C PRO A 325 7.53 -21.03 23.46
N ARG A 326 6.48 -20.36 23.88
CA ARG A 326 6.21 -20.09 25.30
C ARG A 326 5.44 -21.25 25.91
N THR A 327 5.80 -21.61 27.15
CA THR A 327 5.01 -22.53 27.97
C THR A 327 3.79 -21.82 28.54
N LEU A 328 2.61 -22.10 27.99
CA LEU A 328 1.33 -21.66 28.55
C LEU A 328 0.81 -22.68 29.57
N ASP A 329 0.10 -22.22 30.59
CA ASP A 329 -0.56 -23.13 31.54
C ASP A 329 -1.79 -23.76 30.87
N ALA A 330 -1.61 -25.00 30.40
CA ALA A 330 -2.63 -25.75 29.67
C ALA A 330 -3.94 -25.94 30.47
N ARG A 331 -3.91 -25.89 31.80
CA ARG A 331 -5.11 -26.08 32.64
C ARG A 331 -6.02 -24.86 32.60
N VAL A 332 -5.43 -23.66 32.67
CA VAL A 332 -6.17 -22.39 32.61
C VAL A 332 -6.77 -22.22 31.22
N ASP A 333 -5.99 -22.53 30.17
CA ASP A 333 -6.46 -22.43 28.79
C ASP A 333 -7.57 -23.43 28.47
N ALA A 334 -7.50 -24.67 28.98
CA ALA A 334 -8.57 -25.66 28.82
C ALA A 334 -9.87 -25.24 29.53
N ARG A 335 -9.77 -24.73 30.77
CA ARG A 335 -10.93 -24.22 31.50
C ARG A 335 -11.58 -23.05 30.77
N LEU A 336 -10.77 -22.09 30.31
CA LEU A 336 -11.26 -20.93 29.59
C LEU A 336 -11.90 -21.36 28.27
N SER A 337 -11.26 -22.25 27.51
CA SER A 337 -11.80 -22.75 26.24
C SER A 337 -13.16 -23.43 26.43
N ALA A 338 -13.32 -24.28 27.45
CA ALA A 338 -14.61 -24.91 27.76
C ALA A 338 -15.70 -23.89 28.14
N LEU A 339 -15.34 -22.85 28.90
CA LEU A 339 -16.27 -21.77 29.24
C LEU A 339 -16.67 -20.96 28.01
N LEU A 340 -15.73 -20.67 27.11
CA LEU A 340 -16.00 -19.95 25.87
C LEU A 340 -16.91 -20.77 24.95
N GLU A 341 -16.66 -22.06 24.75
CA GLU A 341 -17.52 -22.93 23.94
C GLU A 341 -18.95 -22.99 24.48
N ALA A 342 -19.12 -23.14 25.80
CA ALA A 342 -20.44 -23.14 26.43
C ALA A 342 -21.18 -21.81 26.21
N ARG A 343 -20.46 -20.69 26.19
CA ARG A 343 -21.04 -19.34 26.01
C ARG A 343 -21.25 -18.98 24.54
N GLU A 344 -20.40 -19.46 23.62
CA GLU A 344 -20.64 -19.34 22.19
C GLU A 344 -21.91 -20.08 21.80
N ALA A 345 -22.18 -21.26 22.38
CA ALA A 345 -23.44 -21.96 22.20
C ALA A 345 -24.65 -21.15 22.70
N GLU A 346 -24.54 -20.53 23.87
CA GLU A 346 -25.59 -19.65 24.44
C GLU A 346 -25.82 -18.38 23.58
N GLY A 347 -24.73 -17.75 23.12
CA GLY A 347 -24.76 -16.56 22.26
C GLY A 347 -25.27 -16.86 20.85
N SER A 348 -24.96 -18.02 20.28
CA SER A 348 -25.52 -18.48 19.01
C SER A 348 -27.04 -18.68 19.11
N LEU A 349 -27.50 -19.23 20.24
CA LEU A 349 -28.93 -19.39 20.52
C LEU A 349 -29.62 -18.02 20.62
N ALA A 350 -28.98 -17.04 21.25
CA ALA A 350 -29.48 -15.67 21.33
C ALA A 350 -29.50 -14.97 19.95
N ARG A 351 -28.48 -15.18 19.11
CA ARG A 351 -28.40 -14.59 17.76
C ARG A 351 -29.48 -15.13 16.83
N ALA A 352 -29.85 -16.40 16.97
CA ALA A 352 -30.98 -17.00 16.25
C ALA A 352 -32.34 -16.39 16.61
N LEU A 353 -32.48 -15.77 17.79
CA LEU A 353 -33.71 -15.07 18.19
C LEU A 353 -33.84 -13.67 17.56
N PHE A 354 -32.76 -13.13 16.99
CA PHE A 354 -32.73 -11.81 16.34
C PHE A 354 -32.64 -11.88 14.81
N THR A 355 -32.50 -13.08 14.23
CA THR A 355 -32.72 -13.31 12.80
C THR A 355 -34.22 -13.44 12.55
N PRO A 356 -34.84 -12.61 11.68
CA PRO A 356 -36.23 -12.83 11.29
C PRO A 356 -36.36 -14.21 10.66
N ASP A 357 -37.36 -15.00 11.07
CA ASP A 357 -37.73 -16.23 10.37
C ASP A 357 -37.90 -15.89 8.88
N ALA A 358 -37.18 -16.61 8.02
CA ALA A 358 -37.52 -16.65 6.61
C ALA A 358 -39.01 -17.05 6.53
N PRO A 359 -39.85 -16.33 5.75
CA PRO A 359 -41.28 -16.55 5.79
C PRO A 359 -41.56 -18.01 5.44
N ALA A 360 -42.10 -18.73 6.42
CA ALA A 360 -42.65 -20.06 6.24
C ALA A 360 -43.66 -19.98 5.08
N SER A 361 -43.48 -20.82 4.07
CA SER A 361 -44.46 -21.02 3.02
C SER A 361 -45.77 -21.49 3.65
N GLY A 362 -46.71 -20.57 3.79
CA GLY A 362 -48.07 -20.82 4.27
C GLY A 362 -48.87 -21.67 3.28
N PRO A 363 -49.94 -22.34 3.76
CA PRO A 363 -50.63 -23.39 3.02
C PRO A 363 -51.45 -22.83 1.86
N ALA A 364 -51.58 -23.66 0.82
CA ALA A 364 -52.34 -23.38 -0.39
C ALA A 364 -53.83 -23.17 -0.08
N ASP A 365 -54.35 -22.01 -0.44
CA ASP A 365 -55.79 -21.77 -0.59
C ASP A 365 -56.17 -21.68 -2.07
N THR A 366 -57.13 -22.53 -2.42
CA THR A 366 -57.76 -22.76 -3.72
C THR A 366 -58.85 -21.73 -4.06
N ASN A 367 -58.98 -21.42 -5.37
CA ASN A 367 -60.10 -20.76 -6.09
C ASN A 367 -60.23 -19.22 -5.89
N SER A 368 -60.46 -18.33 -6.88
CA SER A 368 -61.06 -18.42 -8.22
C SER A 368 -60.69 -17.18 -9.08
N HIS A 369 -60.83 -17.33 -10.40
CA HIS A 369 -60.58 -16.43 -11.55
C HIS A 369 -61.25 -15.02 -11.60
N ALA A 370 -60.64 -14.07 -12.35
CA ALA A 370 -61.12 -13.57 -13.66
C ALA A 370 -60.31 -12.35 -14.24
N GLY A 371 -59.86 -12.47 -15.51
CA GLY A 371 -59.67 -11.43 -16.58
C GLY A 371 -58.73 -10.23 -16.32
N GLU A 372 -57.90 -9.70 -17.23
CA GLU A 372 -57.70 -9.81 -18.69
C GLU A 372 -56.25 -9.36 -19.02
N GLN A 373 -55.74 -9.89 -20.13
CA GLN A 373 -54.39 -9.72 -20.70
C GLN A 373 -54.29 -8.43 -21.55
N PRO A 374 -53.07 -7.95 -21.90
CA PRO A 374 -52.65 -8.14 -23.29
C PRO A 374 -51.21 -8.65 -23.46
N GLU A 375 -51.02 -9.37 -24.56
CA GLU A 375 -49.84 -10.14 -24.97
C GLU A 375 -48.59 -9.33 -25.39
N PRO A 376 -47.40 -9.96 -25.35
CA PRO A 376 -46.14 -9.46 -25.90
C PRO A 376 -45.89 -9.90 -27.36
N VAL A 377 -45.09 -9.12 -28.09
CA VAL A 377 -44.63 -9.38 -29.46
C VAL A 377 -43.30 -10.17 -29.46
N SER A 378 -43.28 -11.27 -30.21
CA SER A 378 -42.19 -12.20 -30.64
C SER A 378 -40.93 -11.51 -31.22
N GLN A 379 -39.68 -12.04 -31.33
CA GLN A 379 -38.98 -13.35 -31.32
C GLN A 379 -37.44 -13.05 -31.55
N PRO A 380 -36.45 -13.99 -31.72
CA PRO A 380 -36.40 -15.46 -31.53
C PRO A 380 -35.13 -16.01 -30.78
N ALA A 381 -35.11 -17.33 -30.57
CA ALA A 381 -34.08 -18.15 -29.92
C ALA A 381 -32.88 -18.54 -30.84
N PRO A 382 -31.87 -19.25 -30.30
CA PRO A 382 -31.48 -20.51 -30.95
C PRO A 382 -31.48 -21.73 -29.99
N ALA A 383 -31.47 -22.90 -30.64
CA ALA A 383 -31.91 -24.20 -30.17
C ALA A 383 -30.91 -25.00 -29.32
N ASP A 384 -31.47 -25.83 -28.44
CA ASP A 384 -30.88 -27.05 -27.89
C ASP A 384 -30.87 -28.18 -28.94
N MET A 385 -29.79 -28.95 -29.00
CA MET A 385 -29.81 -30.34 -29.45
C MET A 385 -29.07 -31.22 -28.45
N THR A 386 -29.81 -32.16 -27.87
CA THR A 386 -29.40 -33.23 -26.98
C THR A 386 -28.75 -34.39 -27.74
N VAL A 387 -27.63 -34.93 -27.24
CA VAL A 387 -27.21 -36.33 -27.46
C VAL A 387 -26.49 -36.87 -26.21
N SER A 388 -26.97 -37.99 -25.67
CA SER A 388 -26.37 -38.76 -24.56
C SER A 388 -25.13 -39.56 -24.99
N PRO A 389 -24.26 -39.98 -24.04
CA PRO A 389 -23.61 -41.29 -24.18
C PRO A 389 -23.60 -42.16 -22.92
N GLU A 390 -23.62 -43.47 -23.18
CA GLU A 390 -23.48 -44.64 -22.30
C GLU A 390 -22.07 -44.81 -21.67
N PRO A 391 -21.91 -45.68 -20.64
CA PRO A 391 -20.70 -45.79 -19.83
C PRO A 391 -19.67 -46.78 -20.37
N VAL A 392 -18.37 -46.45 -20.30
CA VAL A 392 -17.27 -47.35 -20.66
C VAL A 392 -16.28 -47.55 -19.49
N LYS A 393 -15.94 -48.83 -19.29
CA LYS A 393 -15.06 -49.45 -18.28
C LYS A 393 -13.64 -48.86 -18.15
N ALA A 394 -13.12 -48.92 -16.92
CA ALA A 394 -11.73 -48.67 -16.55
C ALA A 394 -10.75 -49.79 -16.98
N PRO A 395 -9.45 -49.45 -17.18
CA PRO A 395 -8.35 -50.41 -17.11
C PRO A 395 -7.34 -50.12 -15.97
N PRO A 396 -6.44 -51.07 -15.63
CA PRO A 396 -5.94 -51.27 -14.28
C PRO A 396 -4.51 -50.77 -14.00
N THR A 397 -4.21 -50.82 -12.70
CA THR A 397 -2.97 -50.56 -11.96
C THR A 397 -1.73 -51.29 -12.50
N ILE A 398 -0.59 -50.57 -12.64
CA ILE A 398 0.75 -51.17 -12.75
C ILE A 398 1.73 -50.48 -11.78
N LYS A 399 2.62 -51.33 -11.26
CA LYS A 399 3.50 -51.24 -10.09
C LYS A 399 4.70 -50.28 -10.22
N ARG A 400 5.14 -49.80 -9.06
CA ARG A 400 6.49 -49.26 -8.76
C ARG A 400 7.59 -50.29 -9.05
N PRO A 401 8.80 -49.83 -9.42
CA PRO A 401 10.04 -50.43 -8.92
C PRO A 401 10.99 -49.42 -8.25
N ALA A 402 12.00 -49.99 -7.61
CA ALA A 402 12.89 -49.44 -6.60
C ALA A 402 14.15 -48.73 -7.16
N ALA A 403 15.03 -48.35 -6.22
CA ALA A 403 16.11 -47.37 -6.29
C ALA A 403 17.45 -47.83 -6.91
N GLU A 404 18.20 -46.82 -7.41
CA GLU A 404 19.68 -46.59 -7.46
C GLU A 404 20.60 -47.41 -8.41
N PRO A 405 21.85 -46.94 -8.77
CA PRO A 405 22.57 -45.67 -8.47
C PRO A 405 23.31 -44.95 -9.65
N SER A 406 23.74 -43.69 -9.39
CA SER A 406 24.96 -42.96 -9.83
C SER A 406 25.32 -42.62 -11.30
N VAL A 407 25.75 -41.35 -11.49
CA VAL A 407 26.99 -40.81 -12.13
C VAL A 407 26.80 -39.67 -13.16
N ARG A 408 27.57 -38.58 -12.92
CA ARG A 408 28.15 -37.53 -13.81
C ARG A 408 27.38 -36.25 -14.16
N THR A 409 27.76 -35.20 -13.43
CA THR A 409 28.32 -33.91 -13.88
C THR A 409 28.47 -33.71 -15.39
N THR A 410 27.79 -32.67 -15.92
CA THR A 410 28.24 -31.89 -17.09
C THR A 410 27.74 -30.44 -16.97
N GLU A 411 28.67 -29.50 -17.08
CA GLU A 411 28.52 -28.05 -17.12
C GLU A 411 27.85 -27.54 -18.41
N PRO A 412 27.31 -26.30 -18.43
CA PRO A 412 26.53 -25.79 -19.55
C PRO A 412 27.41 -25.31 -20.73
N SER A 413 26.96 -25.61 -21.95
CA SER A 413 27.59 -25.18 -23.20
C SER A 413 27.35 -23.69 -23.48
N VAL A 414 28.44 -22.96 -23.70
CA VAL A 414 28.48 -21.54 -24.08
C VAL A 414 28.14 -21.40 -25.57
N LEU A 415 27.04 -20.69 -25.89
CA LEU A 415 26.73 -20.27 -27.27
C LEU A 415 27.42 -18.92 -27.57
N ARG A 416 28.38 -18.96 -28.49
CA ARG A 416 29.10 -17.80 -29.04
C ARG A 416 28.19 -17.07 -30.04
N VAL A 417 27.86 -15.81 -29.75
CA VAL A 417 27.20 -14.89 -30.70
C VAL A 417 28.26 -14.33 -31.65
N THR A 418 28.01 -14.43 -32.95
CA THR A 418 28.86 -13.87 -34.02
C THR A 418 28.13 -12.65 -34.57
N THR A 419 28.69 -11.44 -34.44
CA THR A 419 28.12 -10.21 -35.00
C THR A 419 28.84 -9.83 -36.30
N VAL A 420 28.05 -9.53 -37.33
CA VAL A 420 28.50 -9.05 -38.65
C VAL A 420 28.34 -7.51 -38.67
N PRO A 421 29.33 -6.72 -39.14
CA PRO A 421 29.24 -5.26 -39.13
C PRO A 421 28.41 -4.71 -40.29
N LEU A 422 27.61 -3.67 -40.01
CA LEU A 422 26.76 -2.94 -40.96
C LEU A 422 27.46 -1.65 -41.43
N ILE A 423 27.56 -1.48 -42.74
CA ILE A 423 28.17 -0.33 -43.44
C ILE A 423 27.12 0.80 -43.59
N LYS A 424 27.47 2.06 -43.25
CA LYS A 424 26.68 3.26 -43.60
C LYS A 424 27.38 4.07 -44.72
N PRO A 425 26.66 4.55 -45.75
CA PRO A 425 27.21 5.46 -46.75
C PRO A 425 27.19 6.94 -46.30
N LYS A 426 28.17 7.66 -46.85
CA LYS A 426 28.58 9.06 -46.66
C LYS A 426 27.60 10.08 -47.27
N ALA A 427 27.31 11.17 -46.55
CA ALA A 427 26.58 12.33 -47.09
C ALA A 427 27.53 13.28 -47.86
N ALA A 428 27.07 13.78 -49.01
CA ALA A 428 27.76 14.76 -49.83
C ALA A 428 26.99 16.09 -49.85
N ALA A 429 27.75 17.19 -49.80
CA ALA A 429 27.32 18.57 -49.75
C ALA A 429 26.89 19.14 -51.13
N ALA A 430 26.02 20.16 -51.09
CA ALA A 430 25.85 21.30 -52.02
C ALA A 430 24.42 21.86 -51.83
N ALA A 431 24.05 23.11 -52.07
CA ALA A 431 24.71 24.41 -52.23
C ALA A 431 23.54 25.44 -52.27
N ALA A 432 23.79 26.67 -51.85
CA ALA A 432 22.82 27.76 -51.81
C ALA A 432 22.31 28.20 -53.20
N ALA A 433 21.04 28.62 -53.29
CA ALA A 433 20.56 29.56 -54.28
C ALA A 433 19.35 30.36 -53.74
N ALA A 434 19.45 31.68 -53.84
CA ALA A 434 18.50 32.69 -53.37
C ALA A 434 17.41 33.01 -54.41
N SER A 435 16.24 33.47 -53.95
CA SER A 435 15.38 34.39 -54.71
C SER A 435 14.43 35.19 -53.81
N THR A 436 14.40 36.48 -54.09
CA THR A 436 13.77 37.64 -53.43
C THR A 436 12.31 37.92 -53.86
N ALA A 437 11.49 38.51 -52.96
CA ALA A 437 10.39 39.48 -53.22
C ALA A 437 9.86 40.03 -51.86
N SER A 438 10.15 41.26 -51.40
CA SER A 438 9.42 42.56 -51.59
C SER A 438 7.94 42.57 -51.16
N SER A 439 7.33 43.54 -50.47
CA SER A 439 7.66 44.73 -49.65
C SER A 439 6.33 45.48 -49.38
N SER A 440 6.07 45.98 -48.15
CA SER A 440 5.23 47.17 -47.77
C SER A 440 4.58 46.93 -46.39
N GLY A 441 4.51 47.82 -45.40
CA GLY A 441 4.86 49.23 -45.22
C GLY A 441 4.71 49.61 -43.73
N ALA A 442 5.32 50.73 -43.30
CA ALA A 442 5.39 51.26 -41.92
C ALA A 442 4.55 52.58 -41.81
N PRO A 443 4.47 53.37 -40.69
CA PRO A 443 5.17 53.27 -39.38
C PRO A 443 4.40 53.67 -38.07
N ALA A 444 5.00 53.27 -36.94
CA ALA A 444 5.28 53.88 -35.61
C ALA A 444 4.35 54.90 -34.86
N THR A 445 4.24 54.70 -33.53
CA THR A 445 4.50 55.68 -32.41
C THR A 445 4.70 54.93 -31.06
N ALA A 446 5.16 55.59 -30.00
CA ALA A 446 6.49 55.49 -29.37
C ALA A 446 6.40 55.70 -27.83
N ALA A 447 7.30 55.11 -27.04
CA ALA A 447 7.84 55.53 -25.71
C ALA A 447 8.44 54.30 -25.00
N GLY A 448 9.63 54.25 -24.39
CA GLY A 448 10.67 55.21 -24.04
C GLY A 448 11.46 54.62 -22.84
N GLY A 449 12.72 54.21 -23.03
CA GLY A 449 13.56 53.66 -21.96
C GLY A 449 14.94 53.24 -22.47
N THR A 450 15.99 53.89 -21.95
CA THR A 450 17.42 53.77 -22.27
C THR A 450 17.97 52.33 -22.26
N GLN A 451 18.55 51.89 -23.39
CA GLN A 451 19.36 50.66 -23.47
C GLN A 451 20.86 51.01 -23.38
N GLN A 452 21.51 50.39 -22.40
CA GLN A 452 22.96 50.32 -22.25
C GLN A 452 23.44 49.14 -23.13
N GLU A 453 24.41 49.38 -24.02
CA GLU A 453 25.01 48.35 -24.86
C GLU A 453 25.63 47.24 -24.00
N LEU A 454 25.04 46.05 -24.06
CA LEU A 454 25.65 44.78 -23.66
C LEU A 454 25.91 44.01 -24.94
N ALA A 455 27.20 43.81 -25.24
CA ALA A 455 27.64 43.01 -26.37
C ALA A 455 27.01 41.60 -26.29
N GLN A 456 26.20 41.26 -27.29
CA GLN A 456 25.70 39.90 -27.48
C GLN A 456 26.86 38.99 -27.84
N GLN A 457 27.34 38.20 -26.88
CA GLN A 457 28.09 36.99 -27.20
C GLN A 457 27.12 36.00 -27.87
N SER A 458 27.44 35.60 -29.09
CA SER A 458 26.67 34.67 -29.90
C SER A 458 26.53 33.31 -29.18
N ALA A 459 25.30 32.90 -28.89
CA ALA A 459 24.95 31.62 -28.27
C ALA A 459 25.14 30.39 -29.19
N GLU A 460 25.97 30.49 -30.23
CA GLU A 460 26.26 29.40 -31.19
C GLU A 460 27.61 28.70 -30.92
N GLN A 461 28.38 29.10 -29.90
CA GLN A 461 29.67 28.47 -29.57
C GLN A 461 29.61 27.38 -28.49
N GLY A 462 28.41 27.05 -27.97
CA GLY A 462 28.26 26.12 -26.84
C GLY A 462 27.76 24.71 -27.18
N GLN A 463 27.47 24.39 -28.45
CA GLN A 463 26.76 23.14 -28.81
C GLN A 463 27.57 22.07 -29.54
N ASP A 464 28.86 22.30 -29.86
CA ASP A 464 29.71 21.31 -30.55
C ASP A 464 31.13 21.21 -29.94
N MET A 465 31.24 21.09 -28.61
CA MET A 465 32.52 20.67 -28.00
C MET A 465 32.37 19.30 -27.34
N LEU A 466 32.94 18.28 -28.01
CA LEU A 466 33.11 16.95 -27.44
C LEU A 466 33.99 17.04 -26.16
N PRO A 467 33.71 16.23 -25.13
CA PRO A 467 34.55 16.16 -23.92
C PRO A 467 36.02 15.95 -24.27
N ALA A 468 36.94 16.65 -23.59
CA ALA A 468 38.36 16.45 -23.82
C ALA A 468 38.72 14.97 -23.56
N GLY A 469 39.47 14.34 -24.47
CA GLY A 469 39.80 12.91 -24.40
C GLY A 469 38.78 11.96 -25.02
N MET A 470 37.70 12.47 -25.65
CA MET A 470 36.70 11.68 -26.38
C MET A 470 36.77 11.96 -27.89
N ASN A 471 36.71 10.91 -28.71
CA ASN A 471 36.71 11.04 -30.18
C ASN A 471 35.30 11.31 -30.75
N GLU A 472 35.21 11.59 -32.05
CA GLU A 472 33.96 11.91 -32.77
C GLU A 472 32.92 10.78 -32.74
N ASP A 473 33.35 9.54 -32.45
CA ASP A 473 32.49 8.36 -32.30
C ASP A 473 31.99 8.14 -30.86
N GLY A 474 32.37 9.02 -29.92
CA GLY A 474 31.97 8.93 -28.52
C GLY A 474 32.72 7.87 -27.72
N VAL A 475 33.97 7.57 -28.08
CA VAL A 475 34.85 6.67 -27.33
C VAL A 475 35.93 7.51 -26.62
N ILE A 476 36.15 7.21 -25.34
CA ILE A 476 37.19 7.85 -24.53
C ILE A 476 38.55 7.25 -24.93
N GLU A 477 39.36 8.02 -25.63
CA GLU A 477 40.71 7.61 -26.05
C GLU A 477 41.77 8.01 -25.02
N ASP A 478 41.54 9.10 -24.27
CA ASP A 478 42.41 9.57 -23.21
C ASP A 478 41.63 9.78 -21.90
N MET A 479 41.74 8.79 -21.02
CA MET A 479 41.08 8.77 -19.71
C MET A 479 41.52 9.93 -18.82
N GLN A 480 42.77 10.39 -18.90
CA GLN A 480 43.27 11.46 -18.03
C GLN A 480 42.74 12.82 -18.46
N ALA A 481 42.65 13.06 -19.78
CA ALA A 481 42.03 14.26 -20.33
C ALA A 481 40.52 14.31 -20.03
N TYR A 482 39.85 13.15 -20.09
CA TYR A 482 38.42 13.03 -19.77
C TYR A 482 38.12 13.28 -18.29
N ASP A 483 38.91 12.71 -17.38
CA ASP A 483 38.75 12.92 -15.94
C ASP A 483 38.99 14.39 -15.54
N ALA A 484 39.95 15.07 -16.19
CA ALA A 484 40.22 16.49 -15.97
C ALA A 484 39.06 17.38 -16.46
N TRP A 485 38.47 17.07 -17.62
CA TRP A 485 37.30 17.76 -18.14
C TRP A 485 36.08 17.61 -17.23
N LEU A 486 35.87 16.41 -16.68
CA LEU A 486 34.76 16.12 -15.77
C LEU A 486 34.87 16.89 -14.44
N ALA A 487 36.10 17.08 -13.94
CA ALA A 487 36.35 17.86 -12.73
C ALA A 487 36.13 19.37 -12.93
N ASP A 488 36.49 19.90 -14.11
CA ASP A 488 36.25 21.30 -14.46
C ASP A 488 34.75 21.58 -14.66
N GLU A 489 34.02 20.67 -15.32
CA GLU A 489 32.58 20.78 -15.51
C GLU A 489 31.81 20.75 -14.17
N GLN A 490 32.21 19.90 -13.23
CA GLN A 490 31.64 19.90 -11.87
C GLN A 490 31.89 21.21 -11.14
N THR A 491 33.07 21.80 -11.30
CA THR A 491 33.43 23.07 -10.66
C THR A 491 32.61 24.23 -11.22
N GLN A 492 32.37 24.27 -12.54
CA GLN A 492 31.51 25.26 -13.18
C GLN A 492 30.04 25.12 -12.77
N ARG A 493 29.53 23.89 -12.68
CA ARG A 493 28.14 23.62 -12.21
C ARG A 493 27.95 24.01 -10.76
N ASP A 494 28.93 23.77 -9.89
CA ASP A 494 28.88 24.20 -8.50
C ASP A 494 28.96 25.73 -8.35
N MET A 495 29.71 26.40 -9.23
CA MET A 495 29.76 27.87 -9.29
C MET A 495 28.42 28.46 -9.76
N GLN A 496 27.81 27.91 -10.83
CA GLN A 496 26.48 28.31 -11.29
C GLN A 496 25.40 28.07 -10.23
N ARG A 497 25.42 26.92 -9.55
CA ARG A 497 24.48 26.63 -8.45
C ARG A 497 24.61 27.64 -7.31
N ARG A 498 25.83 28.09 -6.98
CA ARG A 498 26.04 29.14 -5.96
C ARG A 498 25.52 30.50 -6.42
N GLU A 499 25.67 30.81 -7.70
CA GLU A 499 25.18 32.06 -8.30
C GLU A 499 23.64 32.10 -8.36
N GLU A 500 23.00 31.00 -8.77
CA GLU A 500 21.53 30.85 -8.74
C GLU A 500 20.95 30.95 -7.31
N VAL A 501 21.66 30.40 -6.31
CA VAL A 501 21.25 30.51 -4.91
C VAL A 501 21.36 31.96 -4.42
N ASN A 502 22.38 32.70 -4.85
CA ASN A 502 22.52 34.13 -4.51
C ASN A 502 21.44 35.00 -5.18
N ILE A 503 21.08 34.74 -6.44
CA ILE A 503 20.01 35.46 -7.15
C ILE A 503 18.64 35.22 -6.51
N ASN A 504 18.36 33.98 -6.06
CA ASN A 504 17.13 33.67 -5.34
C ASN A 504 17.10 34.25 -3.92
N HIS A 505 18.26 34.51 -3.31
CA HIS A 505 18.35 35.18 -2.01
C HIS A 505 18.16 36.69 -2.11
N SER A 506 18.58 37.34 -3.21
CA SER A 506 18.30 38.75 -3.47
C SER A 506 16.81 39.01 -3.77
N HIS A 507 16.15 38.12 -4.53
CA HIS A 507 14.72 38.30 -4.82
C HIS A 507 13.80 38.10 -3.60
N ARG A 508 14.23 37.35 -2.58
CA ARG A 508 13.46 37.21 -1.33
C ARG A 508 13.56 38.40 -0.38
N HIS A 509 14.57 39.24 -0.53
CA HIS A 509 14.76 40.39 0.34
C HIS A 509 13.94 41.60 -0.11
N ASP A 510 13.56 41.67 -1.39
CA ASP A 510 12.78 42.78 -1.96
C ASP A 510 11.25 42.57 -1.87
N GLU A 511 10.75 41.36 -1.58
CA GLU A 511 9.30 41.06 -1.47
C GLU A 511 8.76 41.06 -0.03
N GLN A 512 9.59 41.31 1.00
CA GLN A 512 9.19 41.20 2.41
C GLN A 512 8.87 42.52 3.14
N ASP A 513 9.01 43.69 2.51
CA ASP A 513 8.84 44.97 3.19
C ASP A 513 7.51 45.73 2.93
N ASP A 514 6.58 45.20 2.12
CA ASP A 514 5.30 45.91 1.85
C ASP A 514 4.06 45.00 2.01
N VAL A 515 3.66 44.68 3.25
CA VAL A 515 2.27 44.32 3.57
C VAL A 515 1.87 44.90 4.94
N GLU A 516 1.30 46.11 4.94
CA GLU A 516 0.58 46.68 6.08
C GLU A 516 -0.71 45.88 6.36
N ILE A 517 -0.85 45.40 7.61
CA ILE A 517 -2.08 44.83 8.14
C ILE A 517 -3.03 45.98 8.50
N GLY A 518 -4.01 46.22 7.63
CA GLY A 518 -5.17 47.08 7.89
C GLY A 518 -6.38 46.28 8.41
N GLY A 519 -6.99 46.74 9.50
CA GLY A 519 -8.12 46.09 10.17
C GLY A 519 -9.50 46.31 9.54
N ASN A 520 -10.49 45.68 10.21
CA ASN A 520 -11.95 45.66 10.00
C ASN A 520 -12.46 44.71 8.89
N PHE A 521 -12.93 43.51 9.25
CA PHE A 521 -14.31 43.18 9.65
C PHE A 521 -14.41 41.71 10.10
#